data_AF-T1I5G2-F1
#
_entry.id   AF-T1I5G2-F1
#
_cell.length_a   1.000
_cell.length_b   1.000
_cell.length_c   1.000
_cell.angle_alpha   90.00
_cell.angle_beta   90.00
_cell.angle_gamma   90.00
#
_symmetry.space_group_name_H-M   'P 1'
#
loop_
_entity.id
_entity.type
_entity.pdbx_description
1 polymer ?
#
loop_
_entity_poly.entity_id
_entity_poly.type
_entity_poly.pdbx_seq_one_letter_code
_entity_poly.pdbx_strand_id
1 'polypeptide(L)'
;MDLLAFERKLDSTIMRKRLDIQEALKRPMKQKRKLRIFISNTFYPAKEATENEEGSVASWELRVEGRLLEDTKNDPNKVKRKFSSFFKSLVIELDKDLYGPDNHLVEWHRTPTTQETDGFQ
;
A
#
# COMPACT_ATOMS: atom_id res chain seq x y z
N MET A 1 -26.55 45.98 30.14
CA MET A 1 -27.07 44.64 29.77
C MET A 1 -26.70 44.23 28.33
N ASP A 2 -26.56 45.17 27.39
CA ASP A 2 -26.30 44.85 25.96
C ASP A 2 -24.86 44.36 25.67
N LEU A 3 -23.83 44.94 26.33
CA LEU A 3 -22.43 44.52 26.14
C LEU A 3 -22.17 43.07 26.56
N LEU A 4 -22.78 42.59 27.65
CA LEU A 4 -22.59 41.22 28.13
C LEU A 4 -23.23 40.19 27.17
N ALA A 5 -24.35 40.56 26.55
CA ALA A 5 -24.99 39.72 25.54
C ALA A 5 -24.14 39.67 24.26
N PHE A 6 -23.54 40.80 23.88
CA PHE A 6 -22.62 40.87 22.74
C PHE A 6 -21.33 40.07 22.97
N GLU A 7 -20.72 40.17 24.14
CA GLU A 7 -19.54 39.39 24.56
C GLU A 7 -19.83 37.88 24.49
N ARG A 8 -20.94 37.43 25.09
CA ARG A 8 -21.35 36.02 25.04
C ARG A 8 -21.54 35.51 23.61
N LYS A 9 -22.10 36.35 22.72
CA LYS A 9 -22.28 36.01 21.30
C LYS A 9 -20.95 35.94 20.55
N LEU A 10 -20.02 36.86 20.84
CA LEU A 10 -18.67 36.83 20.28
C LEU A 10 -17.90 35.59 20.75
N ASP A 11 -17.88 35.31 22.04
CA ASP A 11 -17.20 34.15 22.60
C ASP A 11 -17.75 32.83 22.04
N SER A 12 -19.08 32.72 21.92
CA SER A 12 -19.70 31.55 21.28
C SER A 12 -19.25 31.38 19.83
N THR A 13 -19.11 32.47 19.09
CA THR A 13 -18.68 32.45 17.68
C THR A 13 -17.21 32.09 17.57
N ILE A 14 -16.36 32.68 18.42
CA ILE A 14 -14.91 32.41 18.47
C ILE A 14 -14.66 30.95 18.85
N MET A 15 -15.33 30.45 19.89
CA MET A 15 -15.18 29.06 20.34
C MET A 15 -15.60 28.07 19.25
N ARG A 16 -16.72 28.34 18.56
CA ARG A 16 -17.16 27.52 17.42
C ARG A 16 -16.12 27.52 16.29
N LYS A 17 -15.65 28.69 15.87
CA LYS A 17 -14.63 28.80 14.82
C LYS A 17 -13.32 28.12 15.20
N ARG A 18 -12.91 28.19 16.47
CA ARG A 18 -11.73 27.51 16.98
C ARG A 18 -11.89 25.99 16.91
N LEU A 19 -13.05 25.47 17.27
CA LEU A 19 -13.36 24.03 17.15
C LEU A 19 -13.39 23.57 15.69
N ASP A 20 -14.03 24.32 14.79
CA ASP A 20 -14.05 24.02 13.36
C ASP A 20 -12.63 23.94 12.77
N ILE A 21 -11.75 24.89 13.14
CA ILE A 21 -10.35 24.91 12.71
C ILE A 21 -9.61 23.68 13.26
N GLN A 22 -9.78 23.35 14.54
CA GLN A 22 -9.14 22.18 15.13
C GLN A 22 -9.61 20.87 14.48
N GLU A 23 -10.89 20.76 14.15
CA GLU A 23 -11.42 19.59 13.45
C GLU A 23 -10.90 19.51 12.00
N ALA A 24 -10.85 20.64 11.30
CA ALA A 24 -10.31 20.72 9.95
C ALA A 24 -8.81 20.34 9.92
N LEU A 25 -8.01 20.83 10.86
CA LEU A 25 -6.58 20.51 10.98
C LEU A 25 -6.34 19.04 11.35
N LYS A 26 -7.27 18.40 12.07
CA LYS A 26 -7.21 16.96 12.36
C LYS A 26 -7.47 16.09 11.14
N ARG A 27 -8.04 16.63 10.05
CA ARG A 27 -8.23 15.87 8.81
C ARG A 27 -6.95 15.99 7.96
N PRO A 28 -6.10 14.95 7.89
CA PRO A 28 -4.92 15.00 7.05
C PRO A 28 -5.32 15.23 5.59
N MET A 29 -4.76 16.26 4.97
CA MET A 29 -4.99 16.56 3.54
C MET A 29 -4.41 15.42 2.69
N LYS A 30 -5.29 14.62 2.08
CA LYS A 30 -4.88 13.51 1.21
C LYS A 30 -4.46 14.04 -0.15
N GLN A 31 -3.20 13.79 -0.54
CA GLN A 31 -2.73 14.04 -1.89
C GLN A 31 -3.05 12.81 -2.77
N LYS A 32 -3.74 13.04 -3.89
CA LYS A 32 -3.92 11.99 -4.90
C LYS A 32 -2.64 11.86 -5.72
N ARG A 33 -2.16 10.63 -5.88
CA ARG A 33 -0.98 10.28 -6.70
C ARG A 33 -1.28 8.99 -7.48
N LYS A 34 -0.57 8.75 -8.57
CA LYS A 34 -0.72 7.54 -9.39
C LYS A 34 0.28 6.49 -8.92
N LEU A 35 -0.19 5.31 -8.51
CA LEU A 35 0.65 4.15 -8.24
C LEU A 35 0.58 3.22 -9.46
N ARG A 36 1.72 2.87 -10.04
CA ARG A 36 1.81 1.89 -11.13
C ARG A 36 2.27 0.56 -10.55
N ILE A 37 1.57 -0.51 -10.93
CA ILE A 37 1.83 -1.88 -10.49
C ILE A 37 2.35 -2.66 -11.69
N PHE A 38 3.40 -3.44 -11.47
CA PHE A 38 3.97 -4.37 -12.44
C PHE A 38 3.79 -5.78 -11.93
N ILE A 39 3.28 -6.66 -12.78
CA ILE A 39 3.07 -8.07 -12.48
C ILE A 39 3.84 -8.84 -13.56
N SER A 40 4.83 -9.63 -13.15
CA SER A 40 5.67 -10.41 -14.06
C SER A 40 5.73 -11.86 -13.62
N ASN A 41 5.56 -12.79 -14.56
CA ASN A 41 5.73 -14.21 -14.34
C ASN A 41 7.02 -14.68 -15.04
N THR A 42 7.91 -15.32 -14.30
CA THR A 42 9.12 -15.96 -14.82
C THR A 42 9.00 -17.47 -14.65
N PHE A 43 9.02 -18.22 -15.75
CA PHE A 43 8.95 -19.68 -15.75
C PHE A 43 10.33 -20.29 -15.93
N TYR A 44 10.66 -21.26 -15.09
CA TYR A 44 11.87 -22.06 -15.12
C TYR A 44 11.51 -23.49 -15.56
N PRO A 45 11.91 -23.92 -16.76
CA PRO A 45 11.62 -25.26 -17.24
C PRO A 45 12.39 -26.31 -16.43
N ALA A 46 11.81 -27.51 -16.35
CA ALA A 46 12.49 -28.66 -15.76
C ALA A 46 13.75 -29.01 -16.56
N LYS A 47 14.86 -29.28 -15.88
CA LYS A 47 16.06 -29.84 -16.50
C LYS A 47 16.09 -31.34 -16.24
N GLU A 48 16.30 -32.12 -17.30
CA GLU A 48 16.52 -33.55 -17.19
C GLU A 48 17.81 -33.83 -16.40
N ALA A 49 17.78 -34.85 -15.55
CA ALA A 49 18.93 -35.25 -14.75
C ALA A 49 20.03 -35.80 -15.67
N THR A 50 21.09 -35.02 -15.89
CA THR A 50 22.36 -35.53 -16.44
C THR A 50 23.13 -36.27 -15.35
N GLU A 51 24.03 -37.20 -15.73
CA GLU A 51 24.73 -38.15 -14.84
C GLU A 51 25.42 -37.57 -13.57
N ASN A 52 25.55 -36.24 -13.43
CA ASN A 52 26.16 -35.54 -12.29
C ASN A 52 25.27 -34.47 -11.62
N GLU A 53 24.02 -34.26 -12.03
CA GLU A 53 23.12 -33.25 -11.43
C GLU A 53 21.71 -33.81 -11.20
N GLU A 54 21.17 -33.66 -9.98
CA GLU A 54 19.76 -33.97 -9.69
C GLU A 54 18.87 -33.09 -10.59
N GLY A 55 17.97 -33.73 -11.35
CA GLY A 55 17.05 -33.03 -12.25
C GLY A 55 16.18 -32.01 -11.51
N SER A 56 15.93 -30.86 -12.13
CA SER A 56 15.13 -29.80 -11.51
C SER A 56 13.65 -29.91 -11.91
N VAL A 57 12.74 -29.72 -10.95
CA VAL A 57 11.31 -29.62 -11.23
C VAL A 57 11.01 -28.27 -11.91
N ALA A 58 10.05 -28.24 -12.83
CA ALA A 58 9.59 -26.99 -13.43
C ALA A 58 9.00 -26.08 -12.35
N SER A 59 9.39 -24.81 -12.34
CA SER A 59 8.94 -23.83 -11.35
C SER A 59 8.61 -22.50 -12.01
N TRP A 60 7.89 -21.65 -11.32
CA TRP A 60 7.66 -20.27 -11.75
C TRP A 60 7.69 -19.33 -10.55
N GLU A 61 8.00 -18.07 -10.83
CA GLU A 61 8.01 -16.98 -9.86
C GLU A 61 7.09 -15.87 -10.38
N LEU A 62 6.13 -15.44 -9.57
CA LEU A 62 5.28 -14.29 -9.87
C LEU A 62 5.71 -13.12 -9.01
N ARG A 63 6.24 -12.08 -9.66
CA ARG A 63 6.66 -10.87 -8.99
C ARG A 63 5.63 -9.77 -9.13
N VAL A 64 5.28 -9.16 -8.01
CA VAL A 64 4.40 -7.97 -7.92
C VAL A 64 5.22 -6.82 -7.35
N GLU A 65 5.52 -5.84 -8.19
CA GLU A 65 6.23 -4.62 -7.82
C GLU A 65 5.32 -3.40 -7.99
N GLY A 66 5.61 -2.32 -7.27
CA GLY A 66 4.92 -1.07 -7.53
C GLY A 66 5.76 0.17 -7.34
N ARG A 67 5.47 1.17 -8.18
CA ARG A 67 6.18 2.43 -8.24
C ARG A 67 5.20 3.60 -8.27
N LEU A 68 5.42 4.57 -7.39
CA LEU A 68 4.67 5.82 -7.42
C LEU A 68 5.13 6.67 -8.62
N LEU A 69 4.19 7.10 -9.45
CA LEU A 69 4.43 8.12 -10.46
C LEU A 69 4.39 9.48 -9.77
N GLU A 70 5.51 10.18 -9.80
CA GLU A 70 5.60 11.55 -9.31
C GLU A 70 5.38 12.50 -10.48
N ASP A 71 4.38 13.39 -10.37
CA ASP A 71 4.00 14.27 -11.47
C ASP A 71 4.94 15.48 -11.62
N THR A 72 5.65 15.96 -10.58
CA THR A 72 6.68 17.01 -10.74
C THR A 72 7.56 17.20 -9.49
N LYS A 73 8.87 17.40 -9.71
CA LYS A 73 9.94 17.73 -8.74
C LYS A 73 10.25 16.63 -7.71
N ASN A 74 11.15 15.73 -8.14
CA ASN A 74 11.88 14.78 -7.31
C ASN A 74 12.69 15.57 -6.26
N ASP A 75 12.14 15.71 -5.07
CA ASP A 75 12.82 16.36 -3.95
C ASP A 75 13.72 15.29 -3.30
N PRO A 76 15.06 15.38 -3.44
CA PRO A 76 15.97 14.32 -3.02
C PRO A 76 15.90 14.03 -1.50
N ASN A 77 15.29 14.92 -0.72
CA ASN A 77 15.06 14.75 0.72
C ASN A 77 13.76 14.00 1.07
N LYS A 78 12.91 13.65 0.10
CA LYS A 78 11.68 12.89 0.40
C LYS A 78 12.00 11.39 0.49
N VAL A 79 11.84 10.84 1.69
CA VAL A 79 11.89 9.40 1.92
C VAL A 79 10.86 8.71 1.02
N LYS A 80 11.33 7.88 0.09
CA LYS A 80 10.46 7.09 -0.77
C LYS A 80 9.69 6.10 0.08
N ARG A 81 8.37 6.21 0.06
CA ARG A 81 7.50 5.22 0.72
C ARG A 81 7.50 3.94 -0.10
N LYS A 82 7.55 2.80 0.59
CA LYS A 82 7.57 1.46 0.00
C LYS A 82 6.25 1.12 -0.66
N PHE A 83 6.26 0.27 -1.68
CA PHE A 83 5.05 -0.19 -2.39
C PHE A 83 3.94 -0.66 -1.45
N SER A 84 4.26 -1.54 -0.50
CA SER A 84 3.30 -2.08 0.47
C SER A 84 2.67 -1.02 1.40
N SER A 85 3.23 0.21 1.46
CA SER A 85 2.73 1.35 2.24
C SER A 85 1.41 1.94 1.74
N PHE A 86 1.05 1.63 0.50
CA PHE A 86 -0.08 2.24 -0.18
C PHE A 86 -1.36 1.40 -0.11
N PHE A 87 -1.27 0.14 0.34
CA PHE A 87 -2.42 -0.76 0.45
C PHE A 87 -2.40 -1.54 1.78
N LYS A 88 -3.55 -2.09 2.14
CA LYS A 88 -3.74 -2.83 3.41
C LYS A 88 -3.64 -4.35 3.24
N SER A 89 -3.99 -4.85 2.06
CA SER A 89 -4.03 -6.28 1.77
C SER A 89 -3.77 -6.51 0.29
N LEU A 90 -3.12 -7.63 -0.01
CA LEU A 90 -2.90 -8.18 -1.34
C LEU A 90 -3.36 -9.64 -1.29
N VAL A 91 -4.18 -10.04 -2.25
CA VAL A 91 -4.66 -11.41 -2.39
C VAL A 91 -4.40 -11.85 -3.83
N ILE A 92 -3.76 -12.99 -3.99
CA ILE A 92 -3.47 -13.60 -5.29
C ILE A 92 -4.24 -14.93 -5.32
N GLU A 93 -5.23 -15.00 -6.20
CA GLU A 93 -5.99 -16.22 -6.46
C GLU A 93 -5.48 -16.83 -7.77
N LEU A 94 -4.96 -18.04 -7.67
CA LEU A 94 -4.57 -18.91 -8.76
C LEU A 94 -5.71 -19.89 -9.07
N ASP A 95 -5.53 -20.66 -10.14
CA ASP A 95 -6.50 -21.67 -10.54
C ASP A 95 -6.60 -22.81 -9.50
N LYS A 96 -7.80 -23.03 -8.98
CA LYS A 96 -8.11 -24.06 -7.98
C LYS A 96 -7.92 -25.47 -8.50
N ASP A 97 -8.22 -25.70 -9.78
CA ASP A 97 -8.14 -27.03 -10.39
C ASP A 97 -6.68 -27.44 -10.62
N LEU A 98 -5.80 -26.46 -10.87
CA LEU A 98 -4.37 -26.70 -11.11
C LEU A 98 -3.53 -26.75 -9.83
N TYR A 99 -3.82 -25.90 -8.84
CA TYR A 99 -3.01 -25.76 -7.61
C TYR A 99 -3.65 -26.38 -6.37
N GLY A 100 -4.89 -26.86 -6.47
CA GLY A 100 -5.61 -27.47 -5.35
C GLY A 100 -6.18 -26.45 -4.35
N PRO A 101 -6.97 -26.93 -3.37
CA PRO A 101 -7.72 -26.06 -2.46
C PRO A 101 -6.82 -25.25 -1.51
N ASP A 102 -5.61 -25.71 -1.20
CA ASP A 102 -4.76 -25.08 -0.18
C ASP A 102 -3.68 -24.14 -0.76
N ASN A 103 -3.24 -24.35 -2.02
CA ASN A 103 -2.14 -23.57 -2.60
C ASN A 103 -2.59 -22.53 -3.64
N HIS A 104 -3.88 -22.48 -3.98
CA HIS A 104 -4.38 -21.53 -4.97
C HIS A 104 -4.52 -20.10 -4.43
N LEU A 105 -4.42 -19.88 -3.11
CA LEU A 105 -4.66 -18.58 -2.50
C LEU A 105 -3.46 -18.11 -1.71
N VAL A 106 -2.91 -16.96 -2.08
CA VAL A 106 -1.83 -16.29 -1.34
C VAL A 106 -2.34 -14.95 -0.82
N GLU A 107 -2.38 -14.80 0.50
CA GLU A 107 -2.87 -13.60 1.16
C GLU A 107 -1.75 -12.90 1.94
N TRP A 108 -1.63 -11.59 1.76
CA TRP A 108 -0.81 -10.72 2.57
C TRP A 108 -1.66 -9.62 3.18
N HIS A 109 -1.57 -9.47 4.49
CA HIS A 109 -2.26 -8.42 5.24
C HIS A 109 -1.26 -7.58 6.02
N ARG A 110 -1.38 -6.26 5.89
CA ARG A 110 -0.59 -5.30 6.67
C ARG A 110 -1.05 -5.33 8.12
N THR A 111 -0.15 -5.71 9.02
CA THR A 111 -0.30 -5.53 10.48
C THR A 111 0.52 -4.34 10.96
N PRO A 112 0.29 -3.81 12.18
CA PRO A 112 1.08 -2.70 12.74
C PRO A 112 2.58 -2.99 12.86
N THR A 113 2.98 -4.26 12.88
CA THR A 113 4.37 -4.70 13.00
C THR A 113 4.97 -5.18 11.67
N THR A 114 4.18 -5.23 10.59
CA THR A 114 4.65 -5.71 9.29
C THR A 114 5.66 -4.73 8.70
N GLN A 115 6.84 -5.21 8.33
CA GLN A 115 7.83 -4.41 7.61
C GLN A 115 7.33 -4.07 6.20
N GLU A 116 7.48 -2.81 5.80
CA GLU A 116 7.06 -2.38 4.47
C GLU A 116 8.06 -2.86 3.41
N THR A 117 7.61 -3.71 2.49
CA THR A 117 8.36 -4.16 1.31
C THR A 117 8.00 -3.37 0.05
N ASP A 118 8.92 -3.35 -0.91
CA ASP A 118 8.75 -2.72 -2.23
C ASP A 118 8.20 -3.69 -3.31
N GLY A 119 8.17 -4.99 -3.01
CA GLY A 119 7.63 -6.02 -3.90
C GLY A 119 7.35 -7.33 -3.20
N PHE A 120 6.67 -8.23 -3.91
CA PHE A 120 6.29 -9.58 -3.51
C PHE A 120 6.75 -10.54 -4.60
N GLN A 121 7.26 -11.71 -4.21
CA GLN A 121 7.69 -12.81 -5.08
C GLN A 121 7.28 -14.14 -4.47
#